data_AF-A0A2H4VKW0-F1
#
_entry.id   AF-A0A2H4VKW0-F1
#
_cell.length_a   1.000
_cell.length_b   1.000
_cell.length_c   1.000
_cell.angle_alpha   90.00
_cell.angle_beta   90.00
_cell.angle_gamma   90.00
#
_symmetry.space_group_name_H-M   'P 1'
#
loop_
_entity.id
_entity.type
_entity.pdbx_description
1 polymer ?
#
loop_
_entity_poly.entity_id
_entity_poly.type
_entity_poly.pdbx_seq_one_letter_code
_entity_poly.pdbx_strand_id
1 'polypeptide(L)'
;MKVEVDSLNKSGKGWKIRIKTILTDEEFSHIKIDDLQDIEDFQVDITAPVIYFNTFLSIAEPWEDEPLEELIKAVKLEVKHRLNVFLKMNETD
;
A
#
# COMPACT_ATOMS: atom_id res chain seq x y z
N MET A 1 5.31 1.05 12.74
CA MET A 1 4.47 0.75 11.57
C MET A 1 4.34 -0.76 11.32
N LYS A 2 3.11 -1.24 11.14
CA LYS A 2 2.80 -2.62 10.68
C LYS A 2 2.13 -2.56 9.32
N VAL A 3 2.62 -3.33 8.33
CA VAL A 3 2.06 -3.40 6.97
C VAL A 3 1.64 -4.82 6.66
N GLU A 4 0.38 -5.02 6.30
CA GLU A 4 -0.23 -6.34 6.08
C GLU A 4 -1.16 -6.33 4.86
N VAL A 5 -1.32 -7.49 4.23
CA VAL A 5 -2.37 -7.67 3.22
C VAL A 5 -3.68 -7.92 3.97
N ASP A 6 -4.63 -7.00 3.83
CA ASP A 6 -5.93 -7.06 4.48
C ASP A 6 -6.91 -7.91 3.68
N SER A 7 -6.91 -7.74 2.36
CA SER A 7 -7.70 -8.59 1.48
C SER A 7 -7.09 -8.69 0.08
N LEU A 8 -7.36 -9.83 -0.53
CA LEU A 8 -7.01 -10.15 -1.91
C LEU A 8 -8.26 -10.74 -2.57
N ASN A 9 -8.88 -9.97 -3.45
CA ASN A 9 -10.15 -10.34 -4.08
C ASN A 9 -9.99 -10.42 -5.59
N LYS A 10 -10.26 -11.59 -6.17
CA LYS A 10 -10.34 -11.72 -7.62
C LYS A 10 -11.53 -10.90 -8.13
N SER A 11 -11.32 -10.05 -9.12
CA SER A 11 -12.37 -9.21 -9.70
C SER A 11 -12.19 -9.10 -11.21
N GLY A 12 -13.09 -9.75 -11.96
CA GLY A 12 -13.07 -9.75 -13.42
C GLY A 12 -11.71 -10.16 -13.99
N LYS A 13 -11.02 -9.19 -14.59
CA LYS A 13 -9.71 -9.35 -15.26
C LYS A 13 -8.52 -9.01 -14.33
N GLY A 14 -8.59 -9.35 -13.05
CA GLY A 14 -7.54 -8.96 -12.12
C GLY A 14 -7.81 -9.26 -10.66
N TRP A 15 -7.01 -8.61 -9.82
CA TRP A 15 -7.01 -8.76 -8.37
C TRP A 15 -7.10 -7.39 -7.72
N LYS A 16 -8.13 -7.21 -6.90
CA LYS A 16 -8.23 -6.08 -5.97
C LYS A 16 -7.41 -6.43 -4.74
N ILE A 17 -6.39 -5.62 -4.46
CA ILE A 17 -5.53 -5.78 -3.31
C ILE A 17 -5.83 -4.63 -2.35
N ARG A 18 -6.00 -4.97 -1.08
CA ARG A 18 -6.03 -4.00 0.01
C ARG A 18 -4.87 -4.27 0.95
N ILE A 19 -3.99 -3.30 1.08
CA ILE A 19 -2.93 -3.28 2.09
C ILE A 19 -3.43 -2.46 3.27
N LYS A 20 -3.32 -3.01 4.47
CA LYS A 20 -3.60 -2.32 5.72
C LYS A 20 -2.29 -1.97 6.39
N THR A 21 -2.16 -0.69 6.70
CA THR A 21 -1.08 -0.15 7.50
C THR A 21 -1.63 0.32 8.83
N ILE A 22 -1.03 -0.14 9.92
CA ILE A 22 -1.31 0.33 11.27
C ILE A 22 -0.10 1.14 11.72
N LEU A 23 -0.33 2.42 11.98
CA LEU A 23 0.65 3.35 12.50
C LEU A 23 0.48 3.52 14.01
N THR A 24 1.53 3.94 14.69
CA THR A 24 1.39 4.52 16.03
C THR A 24 0.81 5.93 15.94
N ASP A 25 0.27 6.45 17.04
CA ASP A 25 -0.24 7.83 17.07
C ASP A 25 0.87 8.85 16.74
N GLU A 26 2.10 8.57 17.18
CA GLU A 26 3.29 9.36 16.85
C GLU A 26 3.58 9.34 15.34
N GLU A 27 3.68 8.15 14.74
CA GLU A 27 3.88 8.01 13.29
C GLU A 27 2.78 8.72 12.50
N PHE A 28 1.52 8.52 12.86
CA PHE A 28 0.38 9.15 12.19
C PHE A 28 0.44 10.68 12.28
N SER A 29 0.89 11.24 13.40
CA SER A 29 1.02 12.70 13.58
C SER A 29 2.04 13.37 12.65
N HIS A 30 2.99 12.59 12.12
CA HIS A 30 4.01 13.08 11.19
C HIS A 30 3.56 13.05 9.73
N ILE A 31 2.45 12.37 9.41
CA ILE A 31 1.95 12.25 8.05
C ILE A 31 1.01 13.41 7.73
N LYS A 32 1.23 14.03 6.58
CA LYS A 32 0.26 14.95 5.98
C LYS A 32 -0.73 14.14 5.17
N ILE A 33 -2.01 14.27 5.51
CA ILE A 33 -3.10 13.52 4.87
C ILE A 33 -3.18 13.82 3.37
N ASP A 34 -2.93 15.08 2.96
CA ASP A 34 -2.92 15.47 1.56
C ASP A 34 -1.87 14.68 0.74
N ASP A 35 -0.68 14.47 1.30
CA ASP A 35 0.39 13.71 0.64
C ASP A 35 0.02 12.22 0.42
N LEU A 36 -0.88 11.67 1.24
CA LEU A 36 -1.39 10.30 1.07
C LEU A 36 -2.43 10.18 -0.04
N GLN A 37 -3.14 11.26 -0.37
CA GLN A 37 -4.19 11.23 -1.39
C GLN A 37 -3.62 11.36 -2.81
N ASP A 38 -2.41 11.92 -2.97
CA ASP A 38 -1.73 12.11 -4.25
C ASP A 38 -0.98 10.86 -4.75
N ILE A 39 -1.23 9.70 -4.17
CA ILE A 39 -0.57 8.44 -4.53
C ILE A 39 -1.27 7.81 -5.74
N GLU A 40 -0.81 8.14 -6.96
CA GLU A 40 -1.48 7.79 -8.23
C GLU A 40 -1.89 6.30 -8.37
N ASP A 41 -1.07 5.37 -7.87
CA ASP A 41 -1.30 3.93 -8.02
C ASP A 41 -2.26 3.33 -6.98
N PHE A 42 -2.70 4.12 -6.00
CA PHE A 42 -3.49 3.65 -4.87
C PHE A 42 -4.66 4.57 -4.55
N GLN A 43 -5.83 3.98 -4.39
CA GLN A 43 -6.92 4.62 -3.66
C GLN A 43 -6.69 4.45 -2.16
N VAL A 44 -6.51 5.55 -1.44
CA VAL A 44 -6.20 5.55 0.00
C VAL A 44 -7.45 5.89 0.83
N ASP A 45 -7.80 5.00 1.77
CA ASP A 45 -8.84 5.24 2.77
C ASP A 45 -8.20 5.35 4.16
N ILE A 46 -8.52 6.40 4.92
CA ILE A 46 -7.88 6.70 6.21
C ILE A 46 -8.90 6.53 7.34
N THR A 47 -8.63 5.59 8.23
CA THR A 47 -9.38 5.34 9.47
C THR A 47 -8.39 5.35 10.63
N ALA A 48 -7.93 6.53 11.03
CA ALA A 48 -6.81 6.72 11.95
C ALA A 48 -6.90 5.82 13.21
N PRO A 49 -5.80 5.17 13.63
CA PRO A 49 -4.43 5.24 13.08
C PRO A 49 -4.17 4.23 11.94
N VAL A 50 -5.23 3.68 11.35
CA VAL A 50 -5.16 2.72 10.26
C VAL A 50 -5.30 3.41 8.91
N ILE A 51 -4.45 3.05 7.96
CA ILE A 51 -4.50 3.51 6.57
C ILE A 51 -4.67 2.28 5.67
N TYR A 52 -5.58 2.36 4.72
CA TYR A 52 -5.83 1.33 3.73
C TYR A 52 -5.41 1.82 2.35
N PHE A 53 -4.56 1.05 1.70
CA PHE A 53 -4.12 1.28 0.32
C PHE A 53 -4.80 0.24 -0.57
N ASN A 54 -5.66 0.70 -1.46
CA ASN A 54 -6.38 -0.15 -2.40
C ASN A 54 -5.77 0.01 -3.79
N THR A 55 -5.41 -1.09 -4.43
CA THR A 55 -4.93 -1.09 -5.82
C THR A 55 -5.54 -2.25 -6.60
N PHE A 56 -5.41 -2.21 -7.92
CA PHE A 56 -5.92 -3.24 -8.83
C PHE A 56 -4.81 -3.74 -9.74
N LEU A 57 -4.45 -5.01 -9.59
CA LEU A 57 -3.56 -5.69 -10.53
C LEU A 57 -4.39 -6.28 -11.66
N SER A 58 -4.25 -5.73 -12.86
CA SER A 58 -4.85 -6.33 -14.05
C SER A 58 -4.03 -7.53 -14.54
N ILE A 59 -4.72 -8.53 -15.08
CA ILE A 59 -4.09 -9.62 -15.84
C ILE A 59 -3.77 -9.22 -17.29
N ALA A 60 -4.16 -8.03 -17.76
CA ALA A 60 -3.89 -7.60 -19.13
C ALA A 60 -2.54 -6.86 -19.27
N GLU A 61 -1.74 -6.86 -18.21
CA GLU A 61 -0.55 -6.04 -18.06
C GLU A 61 0.71 -6.88 -18.24
N PRO A 62 1.87 -6.27 -18.55
CA PRO A 62 3.12 -6.99 -18.85
C PRO A 62 3.60 -7.92 -17.73
N TRP A 63 3.12 -7.71 -16.51
CA TRP A 63 3.44 -8.50 -15.33
C TRP A 63 2.47 -9.68 -15.11
N GLU A 64 1.61 -10.03 -16.06
CA GLU A 64 0.70 -11.20 -15.98
C GLU A 64 1.45 -12.52 -15.75
N ASP A 65 2.66 -12.64 -16.31
CA ASP A 65 3.50 -13.85 -16.19
C ASP A 65 4.16 -13.98 -14.80
N GLU A 66 4.15 -12.93 -13.98
CA GLU A 66 4.72 -12.96 -12.63
C GLU A 66 3.78 -13.67 -11.64
N PRO A 67 4.33 -14.45 -10.69
CA PRO A 67 3.52 -15.05 -9.64
C PRO A 67 2.79 -13.97 -8.83
N LEU A 68 1.48 -14.16 -8.61
CA LEU A 68 0.66 -13.24 -7.82
C LEU A 68 1.26 -12.92 -6.44
N GLU A 69 1.93 -13.90 -5.81
CA GLU A 69 2.62 -13.69 -4.54
C GLU A 69 3.75 -12.66 -4.63
N GLU A 70 4.53 -12.68 -5.72
CA GLU A 70 5.62 -11.71 -5.95
C GLU A 70 5.04 -10.32 -6.23
N LEU A 71 3.95 -10.24 -6.99
CA LEU A 71 3.25 -8.98 -7.23
C LEU A 71 2.68 -8.38 -5.93
N ILE A 72 2.09 -9.20 -5.06
CA ILE A 72 1.60 -8.76 -3.74
C ILE A 72 2.77 -8.29 -2.87
N LYS A 73 3.91 -8.98 -2.89
CA LYS A 73 5.12 -8.53 -2.18
C LYS A 73 5.60 -7.18 -2.70
N ALA A 74 5.65 -6.97 -4.00
CA ALA A 74 6.03 -5.71 -4.62
C ALA A 74 5.09 -4.57 -4.20
N VAL A 75 3.77 -4.78 -4.27
CA VAL A 75 2.77 -3.81 -3.80
C VAL A 75 2.97 -3.47 -2.32
N LYS A 76 3.24 -4.49 -1.48
CA LYS A 76 3.49 -4.29 -0.05
C LYS A 76 4.77 -3.50 0.21
N LEU A 77 5.84 -3.76 -0.56
CA LEU A 77 7.11 -3.04 -0.48
C LEU A 77 6.93 -1.58 -0.88
N GLU A 78 6.19 -1.31 -1.96
CA GLU A 78 5.90 0.04 -2.43
C GLU A 78 5.14 0.85 -1.38
N VAL A 79 4.08 0.28 -0.77
CA VAL A 79 3.34 0.93 0.32
C VAL A 79 4.27 1.25 1.49
N LYS A 80 5.12 0.31 1.89
CA LYS A 80 6.10 0.51 2.97
C LYS A 80 7.09 1.63 2.61
N HIS A 81 7.62 1.63 1.39
CA HIS A 81 8.57 2.62 0.92
C HIS A 81 7.95 4.03 0.94
N ARG A 82 6.76 4.22 0.36
CA ARG A 82 6.07 5.52 0.38
C ARG A 82 5.81 6.01 1.80
N LEU A 83 5.35 5.14 2.69
CA LEU A 83 5.14 5.50 4.10
C LEU A 83 6.43 5.91 4.80
N ASN A 84 7.54 5.22 4.56
CA ASN A 84 8.85 5.61 5.10
C ASN A 84 9.27 7.00 4.60
N VAL A 85 9.04 7.31 3.32
CA VAL A 85 9.31 8.63 2.74
C VAL A 85 8.49 9.72 3.46
N PHE A 86 7.20 9.49 3.69
CA PHE A 86 6.35 10.46 4.41
C PHE A 86 6.76 10.64 5.87
N LEU A 87 7.11 9.55 6.55
CA LEU A 87 7.58 9.56 7.93
C LEU A 87 9.01 10.12 8.05
N LYS A 88 9.69 10.42 6.93
CA LYS A 88 11.12 10.78 6.86
C LYS A 88 12.01 9.77 7.59
N MET A 89 11.57 8.52 7.65
CA MET A 89 12.36 7.43 8.20
C MET A 89 13.35 7.03 7.12
N ASN A 90 14.58 7.53 7.22
CA ASN A 90 15.68 6.99 6.45
C ASN A 90 15.84 5.51 6.83
N GLU A 91 15.94 4.63 5.84
CA GLU A 91 16.44 3.27 6.05
C GLU A 91 17.89 3.38 6.52
N THR A 92 18.10 3.55 7.83
CA THR A 92 19.38 3.20 8.46
C THR A 92 19.43 1.69 8.53
N ASP A 93 20.12 1.13 7.54
CA ASP A 93 20.78 -0.18 7.59
C ASP A 93 21.60 -0.33 8.88
#